data_AF-A0A497IBP0-F1
#
_entry.id   AF-A0A497IBP0-F1
#
_cell.length_a   1.000
_cell.length_b   1.000
_cell.length_c   1.000
_cell.angle_alpha   90.00
_cell.angle_beta   90.00
_cell.angle_gamma   90.00
#
_symmetry.space_group_name_H-M   'P 1'
#
loop_
_entity.id
_entity.type
_entity.pdbx_description
1 polymer ?
#
loop_
_entity_poly.entity_id
_entity_poly.type
_entity_poly.pdbx_seq_one_letter_code
_entity_poly.pdbx_strand_id
1 'polypeptide(L)'
;MSFILAVFMFLVGVLIGSSLQRSYIADAEKTLYYIQSQFEDLESAMYLPYSNKDLTCKYLAIKLQDVDKSLERLQPSIVKMERDLNVNSEMYRMLKTRFISTRLKYWLLSEQLRSSCNPNTTTALFFYTTKDKCDDCTTQGYILSHVQSKVGKENFYVSAVDVNEDLVLIKTITLAYNISDVPAVIIDGSTVKKGLVNESVLIDYICSKITCNSTE
;
A
#
# COMPACT_ATOMS: atom_id res chain seq x y z
N MET A 1 -42.91 20.60 -22.27
CA MET A 1 -42.04 21.43 -21.40
C MET A 1 -41.27 20.57 -20.39
N SER A 2 -41.93 19.64 -19.67
CA SER A 2 -41.29 18.78 -18.67
C SER A 2 -40.20 17.83 -19.22
N PHE A 3 -40.34 17.34 -20.46
CA PHE A 3 -39.32 16.49 -21.11
C PHE A 3 -38.00 17.25 -21.35
N ILE A 4 -38.07 18.52 -21.74
CA ILE A 4 -36.90 19.36 -22.01
C ILE A 4 -36.12 19.62 -20.72
N LEU A 5 -36.83 19.88 -19.62
CA LEU A 5 -36.22 20.06 -18.29
C LEU A 5 -35.53 18.77 -17.82
N ALA A 6 -36.14 17.60 -18.02
CA ALA A 6 -35.54 16.32 -17.67
C ALA A 6 -34.25 16.02 -18.47
N VAL A 7 -34.27 16.25 -19.80
CA VAL A 7 -33.09 16.09 -20.65
C VAL A 7 -31.97 17.06 -20.24
N PHE A 8 -32.32 18.29 -19.90
CA PHE A 8 -31.35 19.27 -19.42
C PHE A 8 -30.71 18.84 -18.10
N MET A 9 -31.51 18.40 -17.11
CA MET A 9 -30.97 17.90 -15.83
C MET A 9 -30.09 16.67 -16.02
N PHE A 10 -30.46 15.76 -16.93
CA PHE A 10 -29.66 14.59 -17.27
C PHE A 10 -28.30 14.98 -17.89
N LEU A 11 -28.30 15.90 -18.87
CA LEU A 11 -27.07 16.38 -19.51
C LEU A 11 -26.14 17.07 -18.49
N VAL A 12 -26.68 17.90 -17.61
CA VAL A 12 -25.91 18.53 -16.53
C VAL A 12 -25.30 17.46 -15.61
N GLY A 13 -26.07 16.44 -15.23
CA GLY A 13 -25.58 15.32 -14.43
C GLY A 13 -24.43 14.56 -15.09
N VAL A 14 -24.53 14.26 -16.39
CA VAL A 14 -23.49 13.57 -17.16
C VAL A 14 -22.21 14.43 -17.29
N LEU A 15 -22.35 15.74 -17.50
CA LEU A 15 -21.21 16.65 -17.58
C LEU A 15 -20.47 16.77 -16.23
N ILE A 16 -21.21 16.91 -15.14
CA ILE A 16 -20.63 16.97 -13.78
C ILE A 16 -19.95 15.64 -13.44
N GLY A 17 -20.63 14.51 -13.67
CA GLY A 17 -20.08 13.18 -13.39
C GLY A 17 -18.78 12.90 -14.14
N SER A 18 -18.76 13.17 -15.45
CA SER A 18 -17.56 12.97 -16.27
C SER A 18 -16.40 13.90 -15.91
N SER A 19 -16.67 15.12 -15.44
CA SER A 19 -15.64 16.05 -14.96
C SER A 19 -14.99 15.56 -13.67
N LEU A 20 -15.82 15.15 -12.68
CA LEU A 20 -15.33 14.62 -11.41
C LEU A 20 -14.46 13.38 -11.62
N GLN A 21 -14.89 12.46 -12.48
CA GLN A 21 -14.14 11.25 -12.81
C GLN A 21 -12.74 11.57 -13.38
N ARG A 22 -12.63 12.57 -14.27
CA ARG A 22 -11.33 13.00 -14.82
C ARG A 22 -10.42 13.59 -13.74
N SER A 23 -10.97 14.31 -12.76
CA SER A 23 -10.17 14.85 -11.64
C SER A 23 -9.52 13.74 -10.83
N TYR A 24 -10.27 12.69 -10.46
CA TYR A 24 -9.70 11.58 -9.67
C TYR A 24 -8.55 10.86 -10.37
N ILE A 25 -8.67 10.67 -11.68
CA ILE A 25 -7.62 10.06 -12.51
C ILE A 25 -6.39 10.96 -12.54
N ALA A 26 -6.56 12.25 -12.83
CA ALA A 26 -5.45 13.20 -12.89
C ALA A 26 -4.73 13.35 -11.53
N ASP A 27 -5.49 13.38 -10.43
CA ASP A 27 -4.95 13.45 -9.07
C ASP A 27 -4.17 12.19 -8.71
N ALA A 28 -4.67 11.02 -9.13
CA ALA A 28 -4.00 9.74 -8.94
C ALA A 28 -2.68 9.67 -9.73
N GLU A 29 -2.70 10.07 -11.00
CA GLU A 29 -1.51 10.15 -11.85
C GLU A 29 -0.46 11.09 -11.28
N LYS A 30 -0.88 12.30 -10.87
CA LYS A 30 0.01 13.29 -10.26
C LYS A 30 0.64 12.78 -8.96
N THR A 31 -0.14 12.09 -8.13
CA THR A 31 0.37 11.52 -6.87
C THR A 31 1.36 10.39 -7.14
N LEU A 32 1.09 9.52 -8.11
CA LEU A 32 2.03 8.46 -8.51
C LEU A 32 3.33 9.04 -9.08
N TYR A 33 3.25 10.08 -9.90
CA TYR A 33 4.43 10.78 -10.43
C TYR A 33 5.26 11.40 -9.29
N TYR A 34 4.61 12.04 -8.32
CA TYR A 34 5.28 12.58 -7.14
C TYR A 34 6.01 11.48 -6.35
N ILE A 35 5.35 10.34 -6.09
CA ILE A 35 5.97 9.22 -5.39
C ILE A 35 7.16 8.66 -6.18
N GLN A 36 7.04 8.54 -7.50
CA GLN A 36 8.14 8.08 -8.34
C GLN A 36 9.37 8.98 -8.21
N SER A 37 9.18 10.30 -8.25
CA SER A 37 10.26 11.27 -8.01
C SER A 37 10.87 11.11 -6.61
N GLN A 38 10.07 10.86 -5.57
CA GLN A 38 10.61 10.60 -4.23
C GLN A 38 11.43 9.30 -4.16
N PHE A 39 11.09 8.27 -4.95
CA PHE A 39 11.92 7.07 -5.03
C PHE A 39 13.25 7.31 -5.72
N GLU A 40 13.29 8.14 -6.76
CA GLU A 40 14.55 8.54 -7.42
C GLU A 40 15.47 9.29 -6.44
N ASP A 41 14.90 10.16 -5.60
CA ASP A 41 15.63 10.84 -4.51
C ASP A 41 16.17 9.84 -3.46
N LEU A 42 15.34 8.87 -3.04
CA LEU A 42 15.69 7.83 -2.06
C LEU A 42 16.84 6.95 -2.58
N GLU A 43 16.73 6.47 -3.82
CA GLU A 43 17.77 5.67 -4.47
C GLU A 43 19.07 6.46 -4.59
N SER A 44 19.00 7.72 -5.00
CA SER A 44 20.16 8.60 -5.08
C SER A 44 20.83 8.79 -3.71
N ALA A 45 20.03 8.96 -2.66
CA ALA A 45 20.53 9.11 -1.29
C ALA A 45 21.23 7.85 -0.75
N MET A 46 20.86 6.66 -1.23
CA MET A 46 21.54 5.41 -0.87
C MET A 46 22.99 5.32 -1.40
N TYR A 47 23.33 6.05 -2.46
CA TYR A 47 24.69 6.10 -3.00
C TYR A 47 25.59 7.13 -2.31
N LEU A 48 25.04 7.99 -1.45
CA LEU A 48 25.84 9.00 -0.76
C LEU A 48 26.84 8.33 0.19
N PRO A 49 28.10 8.80 0.24
CA PRO A 49 29.08 8.27 1.16
C PRO A 49 28.54 8.35 2.58
N TYR A 50 28.57 7.23 3.30
CA TYR A 50 28.11 7.05 4.69
C TYR A 50 28.95 7.84 5.72
N SER A 51 29.44 9.04 5.39
CA SER A 51 30.25 9.87 6.28
C SER A 51 29.48 10.28 7.54
N ASN A 52 28.14 10.33 7.47
CA ASN A 52 27.26 10.47 8.63
C ASN A 52 26.03 9.57 8.49
N LYS A 53 26.18 8.30 8.91
CA LYS A 53 25.14 7.26 8.87
C LYS A 53 23.81 7.74 9.47
N ASP A 54 23.86 8.43 10.61
CA ASP A 54 22.66 8.83 11.34
C ASP A 54 21.85 9.89 10.58
N LEU A 55 22.52 10.87 9.97
CA LEU A 55 21.86 11.89 9.18
C LEU A 55 21.21 11.30 7.92
N THR A 56 21.91 10.40 7.22
CA THR A 56 21.38 9.70 6.05
C THR A 56 20.17 8.86 6.43
N CYS A 57 20.26 8.07 7.52
CA CYS A 57 19.15 7.26 8.02
C CYS A 57 17.93 8.11 8.38
N LYS A 58 18.13 9.25 9.04
CA LYS A 58 17.05 10.19 9.38
C LYS A 58 16.39 10.78 8.14
N TYR A 59 17.18 11.19 7.14
CA TYR A 59 16.65 11.70 5.87
C TYR A 59 15.81 10.65 5.14
N LEU A 60 16.36 9.43 4.99
CA LEU A 60 15.65 8.32 4.33
C LEU A 60 14.34 7.97 5.05
N ALA A 61 14.35 7.93 6.38
CA ALA A 61 13.15 7.65 7.17
C ALA A 61 12.06 8.70 6.96
N ILE A 62 12.42 10.00 6.99
CA ILE A 62 11.46 11.10 6.75
C ILE A 62 10.87 10.99 5.32
N LYS A 63 11.72 10.80 4.31
CA LYS A 63 11.27 10.68 2.92
C LYS A 63 10.38 9.48 2.69
N LEU A 64 10.69 8.34 3.31
CA LEU A 64 9.87 7.14 3.22
C LEU A 64 8.52 7.34 3.90
N GLN A 65 8.47 8.06 5.03
CA GLN A 65 7.22 8.46 5.67
C GLN A 65 6.36 9.38 4.78
N ASP A 66 6.97 10.28 4.00
CA ASP A 66 6.23 11.13 3.05
C ASP A 66 5.64 10.32 1.88
N VAL A 67 6.37 9.30 1.42
CA VAL A 67 5.86 8.33 0.42
C VAL A 67 4.67 7.56 0.98
N ASP A 68 4.77 7.05 2.22
CA ASP A 68 3.67 6.33 2.87
C ASP A 68 2.40 7.17 2.96
N LYS A 69 2.50 8.40 3.47
CA LYS A 69 1.37 9.35 3.51
C LYS A 69 0.78 9.60 2.12
N SER A 70 1.59 9.59 1.08
CA SER A 70 1.13 9.79 -0.31
C SER A 70 0.40 8.55 -0.84
N LEU A 71 0.87 7.34 -0.52
CA LEU A 71 0.19 6.09 -0.80
C LEU A 71 -1.16 6.00 -0.07
N GLU A 72 -1.21 6.39 1.20
CA GLU A 72 -2.45 6.44 1.97
C GLU A 72 -3.48 7.40 1.36
N ARG A 73 -3.06 8.60 0.91
CA ARG A 73 -3.94 9.56 0.22
C ARG A 73 -4.43 9.06 -1.13
N LEU A 74 -3.64 8.24 -1.82
CA LEU A 74 -3.98 7.71 -3.13
C LEU A 74 -4.98 6.54 -3.06
N GLN A 75 -4.93 5.75 -1.99
CA GLN A 75 -5.73 4.54 -1.86
C GLN A 75 -7.25 4.76 -2.01
N PRO A 76 -7.89 5.77 -1.39
CA PRO A 76 -9.30 6.05 -1.59
C PRO A 76 -9.68 6.30 -3.05
N SER A 77 -8.81 6.95 -3.83
CA SER A 77 -9.04 7.19 -5.25
C SER A 77 -9.02 5.90 -6.06
N ILE A 78 -8.06 4.99 -5.78
CA ILE A 78 -8.01 3.66 -6.43
C ILE A 78 -9.28 2.86 -6.11
N VAL A 79 -9.68 2.81 -4.84
CA VAL A 79 -10.89 2.08 -4.39
C VAL A 79 -12.17 2.69 -4.97
N LYS A 80 -12.22 4.02 -5.10
CA LYS A 80 -13.33 4.69 -5.75
C LYS A 80 -13.40 4.35 -7.24
N MET A 81 -12.26 4.37 -7.93
CA MET A 81 -12.20 3.98 -9.34
C MET A 81 -12.59 2.53 -9.58
N GLU A 82 -12.23 1.62 -8.67
CA GLU A 82 -12.66 0.22 -8.75
C GLU A 82 -14.18 0.04 -8.65
N ARG A 83 -14.85 0.89 -7.87
CA ARG A 83 -16.31 0.88 -7.71
C ARG A 83 -17.05 1.59 -8.86
N ASP A 84 -16.53 2.75 -9.26
CA ASP A 84 -17.24 3.68 -10.14
C ASP A 84 -16.88 3.47 -11.62
N LEU A 85 -15.68 2.96 -11.92
CA LEU A 85 -15.27 2.62 -13.28
C LEU A 85 -15.56 1.15 -13.55
N ASN A 86 -15.77 0.83 -14.82
CA ASN A 86 -15.64 -0.55 -15.24
C ASN A 86 -14.19 -0.97 -14.94
N VAL A 87 -14.01 -2.01 -14.11
CA VAL A 87 -12.71 -2.62 -13.78
C VAL A 87 -11.92 -3.03 -15.04
N ASN A 88 -12.60 -3.15 -16.18
CA ASN A 88 -12.01 -3.39 -17.49
C ASN A 88 -11.51 -2.14 -18.22
N SER A 89 -11.59 -0.94 -17.63
CA SER A 89 -11.00 0.25 -18.23
C SER A 89 -9.47 0.17 -18.18
N GLU A 90 -8.83 0.38 -19.32
CA GLU A 90 -7.36 0.31 -19.45
C GLU A 90 -6.67 1.30 -18.51
N MET A 91 -7.24 2.50 -18.37
CA MET A 91 -6.75 3.54 -17.46
C MET A 91 -6.74 3.08 -16.00
N TYR A 92 -7.85 2.49 -15.51
CA TYR A 92 -7.89 1.95 -14.16
C TYR A 92 -6.86 0.86 -13.95
N ARG A 93 -6.75 -0.11 -14.89
CA ARG A 93 -5.76 -1.18 -14.80
C ARG A 93 -4.34 -0.61 -14.71
N MET A 94 -3.99 0.33 -15.57
CA MET A 94 -2.68 0.97 -15.55
C MET A 94 -2.39 1.64 -14.19
N LEU A 95 -3.35 2.40 -13.66
CA LEU A 95 -3.20 3.08 -12.36
C LEU A 95 -3.10 2.10 -11.21
N LYS A 96 -3.93 1.05 -11.19
CA LYS A 96 -3.91 -0.01 -10.18
C LYS A 96 -2.57 -0.74 -10.20
N THR A 97 -2.10 -1.15 -11.38
CA THR A 97 -0.80 -1.82 -11.56
C THR A 97 0.35 -0.93 -11.07
N ARG A 98 0.36 0.36 -11.43
CA ARG A 98 1.36 1.31 -10.93
C ARG A 98 1.29 1.44 -9.42
N PHE A 99 0.11 1.64 -8.84
CA PHE A 99 -0.10 1.73 -7.40
C PHE A 99 0.43 0.50 -6.64
N ILE A 100 0.10 -0.71 -7.11
CA ILE A 100 0.59 -1.95 -6.48
C ILE A 100 2.10 -2.07 -6.60
N SER A 101 2.67 -1.79 -7.78
CA SER A 101 4.12 -1.77 -7.98
C SER A 101 4.83 -0.78 -7.04
N THR A 102 4.27 0.43 -6.89
CA THR A 102 4.75 1.46 -5.97
C THR A 102 4.71 0.99 -4.51
N ARG A 103 3.64 0.29 -4.08
CA ARG A 103 3.57 -0.29 -2.72
C ARG A 103 4.59 -1.38 -2.47
N LEU A 104 4.81 -2.26 -3.44
CA LEU A 104 5.84 -3.29 -3.35
C LEU A 104 7.24 -2.67 -3.28
N LYS A 105 7.51 -1.66 -4.09
CA LYS A 105 8.78 -0.90 -4.05
C LYS A 105 8.96 -0.19 -2.71
N TYR A 106 7.91 0.43 -2.19
CA TYR A 106 7.90 1.03 -0.85
C TYR A 106 8.29 -0.02 0.21
N TRP A 107 7.63 -1.19 0.23
CA TRP A 107 7.92 -2.26 1.18
C TRP A 107 9.39 -2.73 1.09
N LEU A 108 9.92 -2.95 -0.11
CA LEU A 108 11.32 -3.33 -0.32
C LEU A 108 12.29 -2.29 0.24
N LEU A 109 12.05 -1.00 -0.03
CA LEU A 109 12.88 0.09 0.48
C LEU A 109 12.77 0.23 2.00
N SER A 110 11.59 0.03 2.56
CA SER A 110 11.39 -0.03 4.01
C SER A 110 12.20 -1.15 4.66
N GLU A 111 12.22 -2.34 4.05
CA GLU A 111 13.05 -3.45 4.55
C GLU A 111 14.55 -3.16 4.43
N GLN A 112 15.00 -2.57 3.33
CA GLN A 112 16.41 -2.19 3.16
C GLN A 112 16.82 -1.08 4.15
N LEU A 113 15.93 -0.11 4.40
CA LEU A 113 16.16 0.91 5.43
C LEU A 113 16.21 0.26 6.81
N ARG A 114 15.34 -0.70 7.09
CA ARG A 114 15.29 -1.42 8.36
C ARG A 114 16.58 -2.17 8.64
N SER A 115 17.10 -2.92 7.66
CA SER A 115 18.36 -3.65 7.80
C SER A 115 19.57 -2.72 7.97
N SER A 116 19.54 -1.52 7.38
CA SER A 116 20.69 -0.61 7.35
C SER A 116 20.72 0.36 8.54
N CYS A 117 19.54 0.82 8.98
CA CYS A 117 19.36 1.92 9.92
C CYS A 117 18.67 1.51 11.23
N ASN A 118 18.08 0.32 11.32
CA ASN A 118 17.36 -0.19 12.48
C ASN A 118 16.38 0.84 13.11
N PRO A 119 15.45 1.41 12.32
CA PRO A 119 14.42 2.30 12.82
C PRO A 119 13.49 1.55 13.80
N ASN A 120 12.84 2.29 14.69
CA ASN A 120 11.80 1.75 15.58
C ASN A 120 10.48 1.55 14.82
N THR A 121 10.51 0.83 13.70
CA THR A 121 9.36 0.54 12.85
C THR A 121 9.42 -0.89 12.33
N THR A 122 8.26 -1.46 12.03
CA THR A 122 8.10 -2.80 11.45
C THR A 122 7.23 -2.72 10.19
N THR A 123 7.37 -3.70 9.29
CA THR A 123 6.53 -3.78 8.10
C THR A 123 5.91 -5.16 7.95
N ALA A 124 4.75 -5.19 7.28
CA ALA A 124 4.11 -6.39 6.81
C ALA A 124 3.79 -6.29 5.31
N LEU A 125 4.07 -7.37 4.57
CA LEU A 125 3.56 -7.60 3.22
C LEU A 125 2.52 -8.72 3.29
N PHE A 126 1.26 -8.34 3.14
CA PHE A 126 0.08 -9.19 3.19
C PHE A 126 -0.38 -9.57 1.78
N PHE A 127 -0.45 -10.87 1.52
CA PHE A 127 -0.96 -11.44 0.28
C PHE A 127 -2.39 -11.96 0.45
N TYR A 128 -3.26 -11.59 -0.47
CA TYR A 128 -4.67 -12.02 -0.54
C TYR A 128 -5.06 -12.39 -1.98
N THR A 129 -6.30 -12.83 -2.19
CA THR A 129 -6.88 -13.09 -3.51
C THR A 129 -8.25 -12.41 -3.62
N THR A 130 -8.54 -11.79 -4.77
CA THR A 130 -9.91 -11.36 -5.12
C THR A 130 -10.60 -12.28 -6.13
N LYS A 131 -9.84 -13.20 -6.74
CA LYS A 131 -10.35 -14.09 -7.79
C LYS A 131 -11.18 -15.24 -7.23
N ASP A 132 -10.78 -15.76 -6.08
CA ASP A 132 -11.42 -16.89 -5.41
C ASP A 132 -12.00 -16.44 -4.06
N LYS A 133 -13.01 -17.16 -3.56
CA LYS A 133 -13.59 -16.87 -2.25
C LYS A 133 -12.55 -17.13 -1.15
N CYS A 134 -12.13 -16.08 -0.43
CA CYS A 134 -11.19 -16.15 0.67
C CYS A 134 -11.69 -15.36 1.88
N ASP A 135 -12.57 -15.96 2.69
CA ASP A 135 -13.13 -15.31 3.89
C ASP A 135 -12.02 -14.98 4.91
N ASP A 136 -11.00 -15.83 5.01
CA ASP A 136 -9.82 -15.59 5.85
C ASP A 136 -9.00 -14.38 5.38
N CYS A 137 -8.95 -14.08 4.09
CA CYS A 137 -8.26 -12.90 3.57
C CYS A 137 -8.92 -11.61 4.07
N THR A 138 -10.26 -11.57 4.03
CA THR A 138 -11.03 -10.43 4.55
C THR A 138 -10.80 -10.27 6.05
N THR A 139 -10.89 -11.37 6.81
CA THR A 139 -10.64 -11.36 8.27
C THR A 139 -9.21 -10.91 8.58
N GLN A 140 -8.21 -11.43 7.86
CA GLN A 140 -6.81 -11.05 8.05
C GLN A 140 -6.58 -9.56 7.78
N GLY A 141 -7.20 -9.00 6.75
CA GLY A 141 -7.15 -7.57 6.45
C GLY A 141 -7.70 -6.70 7.59
N TYR A 142 -8.81 -7.12 8.21
CA TYR A 142 -9.35 -6.45 9.39
C TYR A 142 -8.43 -6.55 10.60
N ILE A 143 -7.87 -7.73 10.87
CA ILE A 143 -6.92 -7.95 11.96
C ILE A 143 -5.72 -7.02 11.79
N LEU A 144 -5.08 -7.00 10.61
CA LEU A 144 -3.91 -6.16 10.35
C LEU A 144 -4.23 -4.67 10.52
N SER A 145 -5.40 -4.23 10.04
CA SER A 145 -5.85 -2.84 10.22
C SER A 145 -6.05 -2.48 11.70
N HIS A 146 -6.60 -3.42 12.49
CA HIS A 146 -6.81 -3.21 13.91
C HIS A 146 -5.48 -3.20 14.69
N VAL A 147 -4.56 -4.12 14.40
CA VAL A 147 -3.20 -4.11 14.95
C VAL A 147 -2.51 -2.78 14.65
N GLN A 148 -2.55 -2.33 13.39
CA GLN A 148 -1.98 -1.04 12.99
C GLN A 148 -2.58 0.14 13.78
N SER A 149 -3.88 0.11 14.08
CA SER A 149 -4.53 1.13 14.90
C SER A 149 -4.06 1.14 16.36
N LYS A 150 -3.65 -0.01 16.91
CA LYS A 150 -3.15 -0.15 18.28
C LYS A 150 -1.68 0.25 18.42
N VAL A 151 -0.84 -0.16 17.47
CA VAL A 151 0.62 0.06 17.56
C VAL A 151 1.07 1.39 16.94
N GLY A 152 0.20 2.05 16.17
CA GLY A 152 0.50 3.28 15.45
C GLY A 152 0.86 3.01 13.99
N LYS A 153 0.24 3.75 13.08
CA LYS A 153 0.47 3.63 11.62
C LYS A 153 1.89 3.97 11.21
N GLU A 154 2.52 4.87 11.94
CA GLU A 154 3.91 5.27 11.78
C GLU A 154 4.91 4.21 12.28
N ASN A 155 4.46 3.25 13.09
CA ASN A 155 5.31 2.20 13.65
C ASN A 155 5.11 0.85 12.95
N PHE A 156 3.94 0.59 12.36
CA PHE A 156 3.64 -0.65 11.64
C PHE A 156 3.03 -0.38 10.26
N TYR A 157 3.80 -0.63 9.21
CA TYR A 157 3.38 -0.40 7.83
C TYR A 157 2.88 -1.68 7.18
N VAL A 158 1.64 -1.67 6.67
CA VAL A 158 1.03 -2.83 6.01
C VAL A 158 0.84 -2.60 4.52
N SER A 159 1.58 -3.33 3.70
CA SER A 159 1.37 -3.42 2.26
C SER A 159 0.53 -4.66 1.95
N ALA A 160 -0.65 -4.48 1.38
CA ALA A 160 -1.57 -5.55 1.00
C ALA A 160 -1.61 -5.69 -0.53
N VAL A 161 -1.41 -6.89 -1.05
CA VAL A 161 -1.31 -7.16 -2.48
C VAL A 161 -2.10 -8.42 -2.86
N ASP A 162 -2.87 -8.32 -3.94
CA ASP A 162 -3.56 -9.47 -4.51
C ASP A 162 -2.58 -10.31 -5.33
N VAL A 163 -2.47 -11.61 -5.04
CA VAL A 163 -1.58 -12.54 -5.73
C VAL A 163 -1.91 -12.74 -7.21
N ASN A 164 -3.13 -12.39 -7.63
CA ASN A 164 -3.57 -12.53 -9.02
C ASN A 164 -3.17 -11.34 -9.91
N GLU A 165 -2.62 -10.28 -9.35
CA GLU A 165 -2.17 -9.13 -10.11
C GLU A 165 -0.96 -9.51 -10.97
N ASP A 166 -1.00 -9.16 -12.26
CA ASP A 166 0.03 -9.57 -13.23
C ASP A 166 1.29 -8.71 -13.12
N LEU A 167 1.98 -8.85 -11.99
CA LEU A 167 3.25 -8.20 -11.70
C LEU A 167 4.32 -9.26 -11.46
N VAL A 168 5.41 -9.18 -12.22
CA VAL A 168 6.58 -10.04 -12.05
C VAL A 168 7.08 -10.01 -10.60
N LEU A 169 7.06 -8.83 -9.97
CA LEU A 169 7.53 -8.67 -8.59
C LEU A 169 6.73 -9.50 -7.57
N ILE A 170 5.41 -9.64 -7.76
CA ILE A 170 4.56 -10.48 -6.90
C ILE A 170 4.98 -11.94 -7.04
N LYS A 171 5.15 -12.41 -8.29
CA LYS A 171 5.60 -13.78 -8.59
C LYS A 171 6.98 -14.05 -7.98
N THR A 172 7.91 -13.11 -8.11
CA THR A 172 9.26 -13.24 -7.53
C THR A 172 9.22 -13.33 -6.01
N ILE A 173 8.47 -12.44 -5.34
CA ILE A 173 8.40 -12.45 -3.86
C ILE A 173 7.70 -13.72 -3.37
N THR A 174 6.57 -14.10 -3.95
CA THR A 174 5.85 -15.32 -3.54
C THR A 174 6.71 -16.57 -3.71
N LEU A 175 7.48 -16.68 -4.80
CA LEU A 175 8.45 -17.77 -4.98
C LEU A 175 9.58 -17.72 -3.95
N ALA A 176 10.19 -16.55 -3.72
CA ALA A 176 11.30 -16.39 -2.79
C ALA A 176 10.93 -16.74 -1.34
N TYR A 177 9.68 -16.49 -0.95
CA TYR A 177 9.15 -16.79 0.39
C TYR A 177 8.31 -18.06 0.46
N ASN A 178 8.27 -18.85 -0.61
CA ASN A 178 7.51 -20.10 -0.72
C ASN A 178 6.02 -19.93 -0.32
N ILE A 179 5.37 -18.89 -0.82
CA ILE A 179 3.96 -18.60 -0.61
C ILE A 179 3.14 -19.31 -1.69
N SER A 180 2.50 -20.41 -1.28
CA SER A 180 1.62 -21.23 -2.12
C SER A 180 0.14 -20.89 -1.96
N ASP A 181 -0.24 -20.35 -0.79
CA ASP A 181 -1.61 -20.15 -0.36
C ASP A 181 -1.79 -18.79 0.30
N VAL A 182 -3.01 -18.27 0.27
CA VAL A 182 -3.41 -17.00 0.90
C VAL A 182 -4.54 -17.23 1.91
N PRO A 183 -4.67 -16.42 2.98
CA PRO A 183 -3.83 -15.27 3.31
C PRO A 183 -2.41 -15.66 3.72
N ALA A 184 -1.44 -14.80 3.43
CA ALA A 184 -0.07 -14.94 3.92
C ALA A 184 0.52 -13.56 4.26
N VAL A 185 1.31 -13.49 5.31
CA VAL A 185 1.94 -12.26 5.79
C VAL A 185 3.43 -12.48 5.96
N ILE A 186 4.24 -11.64 5.31
CA ILE A 186 5.68 -11.52 5.57
C ILE A 186 5.87 -10.35 6.51
N ILE A 187 6.49 -10.56 7.67
CA ILE A 187 6.80 -9.52 8.64
C ILE A 187 8.32 -9.33 8.70
N ASP A 188 8.77 -8.08 8.67
CA ASP A 188 10.20 -7.72 8.73
C ASP A 188 11.06 -8.53 7.74
N GLY A 189 10.54 -8.74 6.53
CA GLY A 189 11.26 -9.37 5.42
C GLY A 189 11.74 -10.80 5.65
N SER A 190 11.34 -11.46 6.73
CA SER A 190 11.90 -12.77 7.14
C SER A 190 10.90 -13.69 7.81
N THR A 191 9.99 -13.16 8.63
CA THR A 191 8.99 -13.97 9.32
C THR A 191 7.79 -14.19 8.41
N VAL A 192 7.61 -15.42 7.92
CA VAL A 192 6.44 -15.79 7.10
C VAL A 192 5.38 -16.44 7.98
N LYS A 193 4.16 -15.90 7.92
CA LYS A 193 2.95 -16.49 8.51
C LYS A 193 1.98 -16.84 7.39
N LYS A 194 1.58 -18.11 7.31
CA LYS A 194 0.61 -18.61 6.31
C LYS A 194 -0.73 -18.88 7.01
N GLY A 195 -1.83 -18.66 6.31
CA GLY A 195 -3.17 -18.76 6.84
C GLY A 195 -3.54 -17.58 7.75
N LEU A 196 -4.72 -17.69 8.39
CA LEU A 196 -5.21 -16.68 9.30
C LEU A 196 -4.32 -16.58 10.56
N VAL A 197 -3.84 -15.38 10.84
CA VAL A 197 -2.96 -15.05 11.96
C VAL A 197 -3.73 -14.21 12.97
N ASN A 198 -3.77 -14.71 14.20
CA ASN A 198 -4.44 -14.03 15.31
C ASN A 198 -3.77 -12.70 15.65
N GLU A 199 -4.59 -11.76 16.11
CA GLU A 199 -4.17 -10.43 16.52
C GLU A 199 -3.12 -10.45 17.62
N SER A 200 -3.31 -11.25 18.68
CA SER A 200 -2.36 -11.34 19.79
C SER A 200 -0.97 -11.78 19.34
N VAL A 201 -0.90 -12.77 18.44
CA VAL A 201 0.36 -13.26 17.88
C VAL A 201 1.09 -12.16 17.09
N LEU A 202 0.35 -11.33 16.35
CA LEU A 202 0.91 -10.19 15.63
C LEU A 202 1.41 -9.11 16.58
N ILE A 203 0.61 -8.73 17.59
CA ILE A 203 0.97 -7.73 18.59
C ILE A 203 2.21 -8.18 19.37
N ASP A 204 2.23 -9.42 19.88
CA ASP A 204 3.36 -9.96 20.64
C ASP A 204 4.65 -9.93 19.81
N TYR A 205 4.57 -10.34 18.53
CA TYR A 205 5.71 -10.28 17.63
C TYR A 205 6.17 -8.84 17.40
N ILE A 206 5.26 -7.93 17.04
CA ILE A 206 5.57 -6.54 16.70
C ILE A 206 6.14 -5.80 17.91
N CYS A 207 5.51 -5.91 19.07
CA CYS A 207 5.93 -5.24 20.29
C CYS A 207 7.21 -5.83 20.90
N SER A 208 7.65 -7.02 20.46
CA SER A 208 9.00 -7.53 20.76
C SER A 208 10.10 -6.83 19.97
N LYS A 209 9.76 -6.10 18.89
CA LYS A 209 10.69 -5.44 17.97
C LYS A 209 10.66 -3.93 18.07
N ILE A 210 9.50 -3.36 18.40
CA ILE A 210 9.30 -1.92 18.50
C ILE A 210 8.64 -1.53 19.82
N THR A 211 8.80 -0.27 20.21
CA THR A 211 8.06 0.29 21.34
C THR A 211 6.58 0.42 21.00
N CYS A 212 5.75 -0.45 21.56
CA CYS A 212 4.30 -0.29 21.55
C CYS A 212 3.87 0.52 22.76
N ASN A 213 3.20 1.65 22.54
CA ASN A 213 2.45 2.29 23.61
C ASN A 213 1.18 1.47 23.82
N SER A 214 1.17 0.61 24.85
CA SER A 214 -0.06 -0.08 25.26
C SER A 214 -1.04 0.97 25.78
N THR A 215 -1.98 1.40 24.95
CA THR A 215 -3.23 1.94 25.49
C THR A 215 -4.04 0.76 26.00
N GLU A 216 -4.10 0.65 27.32
CA GLU A 216 -5.17 -0.06 28.05
C GLU A 216 -6.56 0.35 27.54
#